data_AF-A0A6H0A0R7-F1
#
_entry.id   AF-A0A6H0A0R7-F1
#
_cell.length_a   1.000
_cell.length_b   1.000
_cell.length_c   1.000
_cell.angle_alpha   90.00
_cell.angle_beta   90.00
_cell.angle_gamma   90.00
#
_symmetry.space_group_name_H-M   'P 1'
#
loop_
_entity.id
_entity.type
_entity.pdbx_description
1 polymer ?
#
loop_
_entity_poly.entity_id
_entity_poly.type
_entity_poly.pdbx_seq_one_letter_code
_entity_poly.pdbx_strand_id
1 'polypeptide(L)'
;MFDKFPYTRKVIQDLEYENYLDQTEWLFCDDETALLTLAKLVKTSEQLTSSNIPDRLAAKERVNEDYLEVGRSVQVLARNEARHQLSLSNDDVANLFSSVEIGGARFKN
;
A
#
# COMPACT_ATOMS: atom_id res chain seq x y z
N MET A 1 7.82 -0.87 16.23
CA MET A 1 7.27 -1.10 14.87
C MET A 1 7.42 0.14 13.99
N PHE A 2 6.98 1.32 14.46
CA PHE A 2 7.09 2.58 13.71
C PHE A 2 8.44 3.31 13.84
N ASP A 3 9.46 2.71 14.45
CA ASP A 3 10.76 3.34 14.67
C ASP A 3 11.48 3.71 13.36
N LYS A 4 11.11 3.07 12.25
CA LYS A 4 11.59 3.37 10.88
C LYS A 4 10.78 4.44 10.16
N PHE A 5 9.67 4.91 10.74
CA PHE A 5 8.71 5.86 10.15
C PHE A 5 8.52 7.07 11.09
N PRO A 6 9.51 7.97 11.20
CA PRO A 6 9.53 9.06 12.17
C PRO A 6 8.34 10.02 12.09
N TYR A 7 7.82 10.34 10.90
CA TYR A 7 6.63 11.19 10.79
C TYR A 7 5.39 10.47 11.31
N THR A 8 5.19 9.21 10.90
CA THR A 8 4.10 8.36 11.38
C THR A 8 4.13 8.23 12.90
N ARG A 9 5.32 8.01 13.48
CA ARG A 9 5.50 7.98 14.94
C ARG A 9 5.08 9.29 15.59
N LYS A 10 5.47 10.42 15.02
CA LYS A 10 5.09 11.75 15.52
C LYS A 10 3.56 11.94 15.48
N VAL A 11 2.89 11.56 14.40
CA VAL A 11 1.43 11.67 14.30
C VAL A 11 0.72 10.81 15.34
N ILE A 12 1.20 9.58 15.58
CA ILE A 12 0.65 8.70 16.62
C ILE A 12 0.77 9.38 18.00
N GLN A 13 1.91 10.00 18.31
CA GLN A 13 2.15 10.71 19.56
C GLN A 13 1.30 11.98 19.68
N ASP A 14 1.26 12.80 18.63
CA ASP A 14 0.52 14.07 18.60
C ASP A 14 -1.00 13.85 18.76
N LEU A 15 -1.50 12.68 18.34
CA LEU A 15 -2.91 12.28 18.45
C LEU A 15 -3.21 11.40 19.67
N GLU A 16 -2.22 11.15 20.54
CA GLU A 16 -2.32 10.24 21.70
C GLU A 16 -2.86 8.85 21.32
N TYR A 17 -2.53 8.40 20.11
CA TYR A 17 -3.10 7.19 19.51
C TYR A 17 -2.39 5.91 19.96
N GLU A 18 -1.33 6.00 20.79
CA GLU A 18 -0.56 4.83 21.23
C GLU A 18 -1.44 3.76 21.89
N ASN A 19 -2.47 4.18 22.64
CA ASN A 19 -3.36 3.30 23.39
C ASN A 19 -4.43 2.61 22.52
N TYR A 20 -4.52 2.95 21.24
CA TYR A 20 -5.53 2.43 20.30
C TYR A 20 -4.90 1.64 19.16
N LEU A 21 -3.56 1.50 19.15
CA LEU A 21 -2.86 0.76 18.11
C LEU A 21 -3.33 -0.69 18.05
N ASP A 22 -3.47 -1.35 19.20
CA ASP A 22 -3.93 -2.73 19.37
C ASP A 22 -5.34 -3.00 18.83
N GLN A 23 -6.18 -1.96 18.74
CA GLN A 23 -7.53 -2.02 18.19
C GLN A 23 -7.58 -1.75 16.68
N THR A 24 -6.44 -1.37 16.10
CA THR A 24 -6.35 -1.05 14.68
C THR A 24 -6.16 -2.34 13.87
N GLU A 25 -7.26 -2.91 13.36
CA GLU A 25 -7.28 -4.23 12.69
C GLU A 25 -6.21 -4.41 11.61
N TRP A 26 -5.90 -3.37 10.82
CA TRP A 26 -4.89 -3.49 9.75
C TRP A 26 -3.43 -3.47 10.27
N LEU A 27 -3.17 -3.00 11.50
CA LEU A 27 -1.86 -3.08 12.14
C LEU A 27 -1.55 -4.49 12.65
N PHE A 28 -2.60 -5.27 12.92
CA PHE A 28 -2.54 -6.62 13.44
C PHE A 28 -3.15 -7.57 12.41
N CYS A 29 -2.46 -7.70 11.27
CA CYS A 29 -2.71 -8.80 10.35
C CYS A 29 -2.18 -10.09 10.99
N ASP A 30 -3.02 -11.13 11.08
CA ASP A 30 -2.55 -12.43 11.53
C ASP A 30 -1.54 -13.00 10.51
N ASP A 31 -0.55 -13.76 11.01
CA ASP A 31 0.54 -14.29 10.19
C ASP A 31 0.03 -15.14 9.01
N GLU A 32 -1.10 -15.83 9.19
CA GLU A 32 -1.72 -16.68 8.16
C GLU A 32 -2.29 -15.84 7.00
N THR A 33 -3.01 -14.77 7.31
CA THR A 33 -3.54 -13.80 6.34
C THR A 33 -2.41 -13.07 5.61
N ALA A 34 -1.34 -12.71 6.31
CA ALA A 34 -0.16 -12.09 5.70
C ALA A 34 0.54 -13.05 4.72
N LEU A 35 0.74 -14.32 5.12
CA LEU A 35 1.34 -15.35 4.28
C LEU A 35 0.49 -15.68 3.05
N LEU A 36 -0.83 -15.82 3.22
CA LEU A 36 -1.76 -16.04 2.11
C LEU A 36 -1.73 -14.89 1.11
N THR A 37 -1.72 -13.66 1.61
CA THR A 37 -1.63 -12.45 0.78
C THR A 37 -0.31 -12.40 0.01
N LEU A 38 0.83 -12.69 0.65
CA LEU A 38 2.13 -12.76 -0.03
C LEU A 38 2.17 -13.87 -1.09
N ALA A 39 1.62 -15.05 -0.79
CA ALA A 39 1.57 -16.15 -1.73
C ALA A 39 0.72 -15.81 -2.97
N LYS A 40 -0.41 -15.11 -2.80
CA LYS A 40 -1.22 -14.59 -3.92
C LYS A 40 -0.39 -13.63 -4.79
N LEU A 41 0.29 -12.66 -4.19
CA LEU A 41 1.11 -11.68 -4.92
C LEU A 41 2.24 -12.32 -5.71
N VAL A 42 2.96 -13.29 -5.12
CA VAL A 42 4.02 -14.04 -5.81
C VAL A 42 3.44 -14.78 -7.02
N LYS A 43 2.30 -15.46 -6.83
CA LYS A 43 1.62 -16.18 -7.92
C LYS A 43 1.16 -15.24 -9.04
N THR A 44 0.58 -14.08 -8.72
CA THR A 44 0.22 -13.06 -9.70
C THR A 44 1.46 -12.61 -10.49
N SER A 45 2.59 -12.39 -9.80
CA SER A 45 3.86 -12.02 -10.44
C SER A 45 4.37 -13.09 -11.42
N GLU A 46 4.37 -14.35 -11.02
CA GLU A 46 4.75 -15.48 -11.89
C GLU A 46 3.86 -15.51 -13.14
N GLN A 47 2.54 -15.40 -12.97
CA GLN A 47 1.58 -15.43 -14.08
C GLN A 47 1.73 -14.26 -15.05
N LEU A 48 2.10 -13.06 -14.57
CA LEU A 48 2.41 -11.91 -15.44
C LEU A 48 3.62 -12.15 -16.34
N THR A 49 4.59 -12.93 -15.87
CA THR A 49 5.81 -13.28 -16.61
C THR A 49 5.69 -14.57 -17.44
N SER A 50 4.56 -15.27 -17.32
CA SER A 50 4.30 -16.51 -18.04
C SER A 50 4.27 -16.31 -19.56
N SER A 51 4.74 -17.30 -20.31
CA SER A 51 4.57 -17.35 -21.76
C SER A 51 3.13 -17.66 -22.18
N ASN A 52 2.26 -18.07 -21.25
CA ASN A 52 0.85 -18.36 -21.49
C ASN A 52 0.02 -17.06 -21.50
N ILE A 53 -0.54 -16.72 -22.66
CA ILE A 53 -1.27 -15.46 -22.89
C ILE A 53 -2.53 -15.36 -22.00
N PRO A 54 -3.42 -16.38 -21.93
CA PRO A 54 -4.51 -16.44 -20.96
C PRO A 54 -4.09 -16.15 -19.51
N ASP A 55 -3.00 -16.76 -19.03
CA ASP A 55 -2.55 -16.58 -17.65
C ASP A 55 -2.14 -15.13 -17.38
N ARG A 56 -1.43 -14.51 -18.32
CA ARG A 56 -1.06 -13.09 -18.20
C ARG A 56 -2.27 -12.16 -18.20
N LEU A 57 -3.30 -12.43 -19.00
CA LEU A 57 -4.51 -11.61 -19.03
C LEU A 57 -5.26 -11.70 -17.71
N ALA A 58 -5.47 -12.92 -17.21
CA ALA A 58 -6.11 -13.15 -15.92
C ALA A 58 -5.30 -12.62 -14.73
N ALA A 59 -3.97 -12.55 -14.85
CA ALA A 59 -3.10 -11.92 -13.86
C ALA A 59 -3.19 -10.40 -13.90
N LYS A 60 -3.28 -9.79 -15.10
CA LYS A 60 -3.47 -8.33 -15.23
C LYS A 60 -4.76 -7.84 -14.60
N GLU A 61 -5.84 -8.61 -14.68
CA GLU A 61 -7.09 -8.29 -13.98
C GLU A 61 -6.90 -8.36 -12.46
N ARG A 62 -6.26 -9.43 -11.97
CA ARG A 62 -5.92 -9.64 -10.56
C ARG A 62 -4.99 -8.59 -9.95
N VAL A 63 -4.05 -8.02 -10.73
CA VAL A 63 -3.18 -6.93 -10.25
C VAL A 63 -3.99 -5.76 -9.71
N ASN A 64 -5.14 -5.45 -10.30
CA ASN A 64 -6.00 -4.38 -9.81
C ASN A 64 -6.67 -4.75 -8.48
N GLU A 65 -7.03 -6.03 -8.31
CA GLU A 65 -7.58 -6.56 -7.06
C GLU A 65 -6.50 -6.57 -5.95
N ASP A 66 -5.32 -7.10 -6.25
CA ASP A 66 -4.14 -7.11 -5.37
C ASP A 66 -3.74 -5.68 -4.94
N TYR A 67 -3.85 -4.71 -5.87
CA TYR A 67 -3.62 -3.30 -5.60
C TYR A 67 -4.67 -2.70 -4.65
N LEU A 68 -5.93 -3.09 -4.77
CA LEU A 68 -7.00 -2.66 -3.85
C LEU A 68 -6.88 -3.34 -2.48
N GLU A 69 -6.53 -4.63 -2.43
CA GLU A 69 -6.44 -5.46 -1.21
C GLU A 69 -5.20 -5.10 -0.38
N VAL A 70 -4.04 -4.91 -1.01
CA VAL A 70 -2.74 -4.72 -0.32
C VAL A 70 -2.16 -3.32 -0.53
N GLY A 71 -2.31 -2.80 -1.75
CA GLY A 71 -1.65 -1.57 -2.19
C GLY A 71 -2.17 -0.31 -1.50
N ARG A 72 -3.50 -0.18 -1.31
CA ARG A 72 -4.08 1.07 -0.78
C ARG A 72 -3.57 1.45 0.61
N SER A 73 -3.43 0.51 1.54
CA SER A 73 -3.07 0.84 2.93
C SER A 73 -1.55 0.97 3.12
N VAL A 74 -0.78 0.02 2.58
CA VAL A 74 0.68 0.00 2.74
C VAL A 74 1.34 1.11 1.92
N GLN A 75 0.88 1.37 0.69
CA GLN A 75 1.46 2.43 -0.13
C GLN A 75 1.08 3.81 0.38
N VAL A 76 -0.12 4.03 0.92
CA VAL A 76 -0.49 5.34 1.51
C VAL A 76 0.38 5.65 2.72
N LEU A 77 0.64 4.67 3.60
CA LEU A 77 1.51 4.86 4.75
C LEU A 77 2.95 5.17 4.31
N ALA A 78 3.54 4.31 3.47
CA ALA A 78 4.92 4.49 3.00
C ALA A 78 5.10 5.79 2.20
N ARG A 79 4.11 6.16 1.39
CA ARG A 79 4.11 7.40 0.60
C ARG A 79 3.98 8.63 1.48
N ASN A 80 3.09 8.63 2.48
CA ASN A 80 2.96 9.77 3.38
C ASN A 80 4.23 9.98 4.18
N GLU A 81 4.85 8.90 4.66
CA GLU A 81 6.16 8.98 5.30
C GLU A 81 7.21 9.57 4.34
N ALA A 82 7.34 9.00 3.13
CA ALA A 82 8.31 9.47 2.14
C ALA A 82 8.07 10.93 1.72
N ARG A 83 6.80 11.34 1.57
CA ARG A 83 6.42 12.72 1.28
C ARG A 83 6.95 13.68 2.34
N HIS A 84 6.77 13.34 3.62
CA HIS A 84 7.27 14.16 4.72
C HIS A 84 8.79 14.16 4.80
N GLN A 85 9.44 13.01 4.62
CA GLN A 85 10.90 12.92 4.63
C GLN A 85 11.54 13.70 3.47
N LEU A 86 10.92 13.71 2.30
CA LEU A 86 11.38 14.43 1.11
C LEU A 86 10.82 15.85 1.01
N SER A 87 10.02 16.29 1.98
CA SER A 87 9.36 17.61 1.99
C SER A 87 8.56 17.91 0.72
N LEU A 88 7.94 16.88 0.12
CA LEU A 88 7.18 17.00 -1.12
C LEU A 88 5.74 17.48 -0.85
N SER A 89 5.18 18.25 -1.78
CA SER A 89 3.76 18.61 -1.76
C SER A 89 2.89 17.44 -2.23
N ASN A 90 1.58 17.49 -1.96
CA ASN A 90 0.67 16.47 -2.49
C ASN A 90 0.66 16.43 -4.03
N ASP A 91 0.83 17.59 -4.68
CA ASP A 91 0.85 17.73 -6.14
C ASP A 91 2.12 17.12 -6.74
N ASP A 92 3.27 17.30 -6.10
CA ASP A 92 4.54 16.67 -6.55
C ASP A 92 4.42 15.15 -6.50
N VAL A 93 3.84 14.62 -5.43
CA VAL A 93 3.65 13.19 -5.30
C VAL A 93 2.54 12.69 -6.24
N ALA A 94 1.53 13.50 -6.55
CA ALA A 94 0.52 13.17 -7.56
C ALA A 94 1.16 13.02 -8.95
N ASN A 95 2.06 13.93 -9.31
CA ASN A 95 2.78 13.89 -10.58
C ASN A 95 3.70 12.68 -10.70
N LEU A 96 4.41 12.34 -9.61
CA LEU A 96 5.29 11.16 -9.55
C LEU A 96 4.54 9.83 -9.75
N PHE A 97 3.26 9.77 -9.38
CA PHE A 97 2.43 8.56 -9.44
C PHE A 97 1.14 8.76 -10.26
N SER A 98 1.20 9.58 -11.31
CA SER A 98 0.05 9.96 -12.14
C SER A 98 -0.65 8.79 -12.85
N SER A 99 0.03 7.65 -12.98
CA SER A 99 -0.48 6.43 -13.62
C SER A 99 -1.30 5.52 -12.70
N VAL A 100 -1.40 5.82 -11.40
CA VAL A 100 -1.99 4.91 -10.39
C VAL A 100 -3.02 5.64 -9.52
N GLU A 101 -4.22 5.06 -9.35
CA GLU A 101 -5.26 5.61 -8.46
C GLU A 101 -4.99 5.24 -7.00
N ILE A 102 -4.48 6.16 -6.19
CA ILE A 102 -4.05 5.87 -4.81
C ILE A 102 -5.13 6.31 -3.80
N GLY A 103 -5.59 5.39 -2.95
CA GLY A 103 -6.54 5.67 -1.87
C GLY A 103 -7.97 6.05 -2.34
N GLY A 104 -8.33 5.81 -3.60
CA GLY A 104 -9.64 6.20 -4.16
C GLY A 104 -9.73 7.64 -4.61
N ALA A 105 -8.64 8.39 -4.49
CA ALA A 105 -8.47 9.65 -5.18
C ALA A 105 -7.96 9.35 -6.59
N ARG A 106 -8.89 9.18 -7.54
CA ARG A 106 -8.56 9.43 -8.94
C ARG A 106 -8.29 10.92 -9.02
N PHE A 107 -7.03 11.31 -9.15
CA PHE A 107 -6.59 12.70 -9.22
C PHE A 107 -7.56 13.49 -10.11
N LYS A 108 -8.42 14.31 -9.49
CA LYS A 108 -9.31 15.19 -10.24
C LYS A 108 -8.54 16.46 -10.53
N ASN A 109 -8.58 16.81 -11.82
CA ASN A 109 -8.08 18.02 -12.48
C ASN A 109 -7.92 19.25 -11.61
#